data_AF-A0A949LDX6-F1
#
_entry.id   AF-A0A949LDX6-F1
#
_cell.length_a   1.000
_cell.length_b   1.000
_cell.length_c   1.000
_cell.angle_alpha   90.00
_cell.angle_beta   90.00
_cell.angle_gamma   90.00
#
_symmetry.space_group_name_H-M   'P 1'
#
loop_
_entity.id
_entity.type
_entity.pdbx_description
1 polymer ?
#
loop_
_entity_poly.entity_id
_entity_poly.type
_entity_poly.pdbx_seq_one_letter_code
_entity_poly.pdbx_strand_id
1 'polypeptide(L)'
;NVSYTVTEADVADGGSSSDDFERIATNLAQAVTTAGVAPVTVTSTGGVLSILATTAGVPFTLTSTTDGEGQTTAAAVVSNLTAVDLRAASAGVITGTLDNDSYTLSYDGTAWTVAGATTTGATFDGTTFTTSSGATVPLTLTGTPKSGDAIQFVVSGASGAQSLSSIAITEHNATRLQTGRDAFMSVNGLAVQRSSNTISDVIAGVTFNLNSPVTPSGGEISLLSAANFSAVSSTTINVTKSEKDSATEVVQNFVTAFNDLLTYYAEQAASSTEAETRGLLRGDFSTSTFIDRLRGLYRNGLRLADGTSMSFSEMGVSVQRDGKLLLNDSTLAEAIADGLQEKFSQGVTLGYESASVNLTKYLTDSLKSDGLLTSRVDAVKEEKTRLEDKISELEDKMSILELRYYKQYAALDGLLMRLQATQSALTSALSGLQMNNK
;
A
#
# COMPACT_ATOMS: atom_id res chain seq x y z
N ASN A 1 11.98 -43.60 -18.89
CA ASN A 1 11.76 -43.90 -17.45
C ASN A 1 12.48 -45.18 -17.11
N VAL A 2 13.32 -45.16 -16.09
CA VAL A 2 14.02 -46.33 -15.56
C VAL A 2 13.39 -46.64 -14.21
N SER A 3 12.89 -47.85 -14.04
CA SER A 3 12.43 -48.33 -12.76
C SER A 3 13.47 -49.33 -12.26
N TYR A 4 14.04 -49.03 -11.10
CA TYR A 4 15.02 -49.88 -10.43
C TYR A 4 14.48 -50.23 -9.05
N THR A 5 14.36 -51.52 -8.77
CA THR A 5 13.92 -52.05 -7.49
C THR A 5 15.13 -52.70 -6.84
N VAL A 6 15.47 -52.26 -5.63
CA VAL A 6 16.52 -52.89 -4.83
C VAL A 6 16.06 -54.32 -4.49
N THR A 7 16.86 -55.30 -4.86
CA THR A 7 16.63 -56.73 -4.63
C THR A 7 17.49 -57.26 -3.49
N GLU A 8 17.18 -58.45 -2.97
CA GLU A 8 18.03 -59.10 -1.95
C GLU A 8 19.50 -59.27 -2.39
N ALA A 9 19.75 -59.39 -3.70
CA ALA A 9 21.10 -59.48 -4.25
C ALA A 9 21.87 -58.14 -4.15
N ASP A 10 21.15 -57.02 -4.08
CA ASP A 10 21.75 -55.69 -3.95
C ASP A 10 22.16 -55.38 -2.51
N VAL A 11 21.47 -55.97 -1.54
CA VAL A 11 21.62 -55.74 -0.10
C VAL A 11 22.09 -56.97 0.67
N ALA A 12 22.96 -57.77 0.05
CA ALA A 12 23.45 -59.04 0.58
C ALA A 12 24.03 -58.92 2.02
N ASP A 13 24.49 -57.72 2.42
CA ASP A 13 25.10 -57.44 3.71
C ASP A 13 24.19 -56.64 4.68
N GLY A 14 22.86 -56.69 4.46
CA GLY A 14 21.85 -56.10 5.35
C GLY A 14 21.39 -54.70 4.98
N GLY A 15 21.84 -54.15 3.84
CA GLY A 15 21.28 -52.95 3.21
C GLY A 15 21.77 -51.62 3.77
N SER A 16 22.82 -51.65 4.59
CA SER A 16 23.42 -50.45 5.19
C SER A 16 24.94 -50.39 5.06
N SER A 17 25.57 -51.37 4.42
CA SER A 17 27.03 -51.38 4.23
C SER A 17 27.45 -50.54 3.03
N SER A 18 28.68 -50.00 3.04
CA SER A 18 29.23 -49.27 1.88
C SER A 18 29.23 -50.13 0.61
N ASP A 19 29.42 -51.43 0.78
CA ASP A 19 29.46 -52.42 -0.30
C ASP A 19 28.06 -52.62 -0.91
N ASP A 20 26.99 -52.63 -0.09
CA ASP A 20 25.61 -52.66 -0.58
C ASP A 20 25.29 -51.39 -1.39
N PHE A 21 25.69 -50.21 -0.91
CA PHE A 21 25.47 -48.96 -1.64
C PHE A 21 26.27 -48.90 -2.95
N GLU A 22 27.50 -49.41 -2.98
CA GLU A 22 28.31 -49.50 -4.20
C GLU A 22 27.70 -50.49 -5.21
N ARG A 23 27.15 -51.61 -4.73
CA ARG A 23 26.44 -52.60 -5.54
C ARG A 23 25.15 -52.01 -6.14
N ILE A 24 24.35 -51.33 -5.33
CA ILE A 24 23.13 -50.62 -5.77
C ILE A 24 23.49 -49.54 -6.80
N ALA A 25 24.55 -48.75 -6.56
CA ALA A 25 24.98 -47.71 -7.50
C ALA A 25 25.37 -48.30 -8.86
N THR A 26 26.12 -49.40 -8.84
CA THR A 26 26.59 -50.09 -10.04
C THR A 26 25.43 -50.66 -10.85
N ASN A 27 24.51 -51.38 -10.19
CA ASN A 27 23.36 -52.00 -10.86
C ASN A 27 22.36 -50.95 -11.39
N LEU A 28 22.16 -49.85 -10.64
CA LEU A 28 21.36 -48.73 -11.11
C LEU A 28 22.00 -48.00 -12.30
N ALA A 29 23.32 -47.76 -12.26
CA ALA A 29 24.06 -47.18 -13.39
C ALA A 29 23.90 -48.02 -14.67
N GLN A 30 23.97 -49.34 -14.53
CA GLN A 30 23.79 -50.29 -15.62
C GLN A 30 22.35 -50.27 -16.16
N ALA A 31 21.35 -50.21 -15.28
CA ALA A 31 19.94 -50.08 -15.68
C ALA A 31 19.68 -48.79 -16.46
N VAL A 32 20.26 -47.67 -16.01
CA VAL A 32 20.18 -46.36 -16.68
C VAL A 32 20.83 -46.40 -18.07
N THR A 33 22.00 -47.04 -18.18
CA THR A 33 22.71 -47.18 -19.46
C THR A 33 21.96 -48.07 -20.44
N THR A 34 21.43 -49.20 -19.98
CA THR A 34 20.65 -50.14 -20.81
C THR A 34 19.36 -49.52 -21.33
N ALA A 35 18.71 -48.68 -20.52
CA ALA A 35 17.49 -47.96 -20.91
C ALA A 35 17.74 -46.78 -21.88
N GLY A 36 18.99 -46.51 -22.26
CA GLY A 36 19.33 -45.44 -23.20
C GLY A 36 19.03 -44.03 -22.66
N VAL A 37 18.98 -43.85 -21.34
CA VAL A 37 18.74 -42.55 -20.72
C VAL A 37 20.03 -41.75 -20.74
N ALA A 38 20.24 -41.02 -21.84
CA ALA A 38 21.34 -40.08 -21.99
C ALA A 38 21.00 -38.73 -21.32
N PRO A 39 21.89 -38.17 -20.47
CA PRO A 39 22.97 -38.88 -19.79
C PRO A 39 23.02 -38.57 -18.29
N VAL A 40 22.84 -39.59 -17.46
CA VAL A 40 22.85 -39.51 -15.99
C VAL A 40 23.92 -40.45 -15.44
N THR A 41 24.77 -39.99 -14.53
CA THR A 41 25.77 -40.79 -13.81
C THR A 41 25.27 -41.15 -12.42
N VAL A 42 25.52 -42.40 -12.00
CA VAL A 42 25.18 -42.89 -10.67
C VAL A 42 26.46 -43.28 -9.94
N THR A 43 26.66 -42.77 -8.73
CA THR A 43 27.84 -43.06 -7.90
C THR A 43 27.43 -43.31 -6.46
N SER A 44 28.19 -44.16 -5.75
CA SER A 44 28.12 -44.30 -4.28
C SER A 44 29.35 -43.67 -3.65
N THR A 45 29.18 -42.86 -2.62
CA THR A 45 30.31 -42.37 -1.80
C THR A 45 29.86 -42.23 -0.36
N GLY A 46 30.52 -42.94 0.56
CA GLY A 46 30.23 -42.86 1.99
C GLY A 46 28.82 -43.28 2.38
N GLY A 47 28.24 -44.28 1.69
CA GLY A 47 26.87 -44.76 1.94
C GLY A 47 25.77 -43.86 1.36
N VAL A 48 26.11 -42.92 0.47
CA VAL A 48 25.15 -42.05 -0.22
C VAL A 48 25.15 -42.35 -1.71
N LEU A 49 23.96 -42.65 -2.24
CA LEU A 49 23.71 -42.80 -3.67
C LEU A 49 23.47 -41.42 -4.30
N SER A 50 24.31 -41.07 -5.27
CA SER A 50 24.21 -39.82 -6.02
C SER A 50 23.87 -40.12 -7.48
N ILE A 51 22.88 -39.42 -8.02
CA ILE A 51 22.44 -39.53 -9.41
C ILE A 51 22.50 -38.12 -9.99
N LEU A 52 23.30 -37.92 -11.03
CA LEU A 52 23.59 -36.59 -11.57
C LEU A 52 23.40 -36.56 -13.08
N ALA A 53 22.69 -35.56 -13.60
CA ALA A 53 22.66 -35.29 -15.03
C ALA A 53 24.05 -34.83 -15.49
N THR A 54 24.62 -35.53 -16.46
CA THR A 54 25.93 -35.21 -17.04
C THR A 54 25.89 -33.99 -17.97
N THR A 55 24.69 -33.51 -18.32
CA THR A 55 24.50 -32.27 -19.09
C THR A 55 23.71 -31.28 -18.25
N ALA A 56 24.27 -30.08 -18.07
CA ALA A 56 23.62 -29.01 -17.32
C ALA A 56 22.28 -28.61 -17.96
N GLY A 57 21.25 -28.39 -17.13
CA GLY A 57 19.94 -27.90 -17.57
C GLY A 57 18.96 -28.97 -18.07
N VAL A 58 19.31 -30.26 -18.01
CA VAL A 58 18.36 -31.35 -18.29
C VAL A 58 17.65 -31.76 -16.99
N PRO A 59 16.36 -31.44 -16.80
CA PRO A 59 15.64 -31.85 -15.61
C PRO A 59 15.36 -33.35 -15.64
N PHE A 60 15.60 -34.02 -14.52
CA PHE A 60 15.15 -35.39 -14.29
C PHE A 60 14.49 -35.47 -12.91
N THR A 61 13.55 -36.38 -12.77
CA THR A 61 12.82 -36.59 -11.52
C THR A 61 13.22 -37.92 -10.93
N LEU A 62 13.64 -37.90 -9.67
CA LEU A 62 13.85 -39.11 -8.88
C LEU A 62 12.66 -39.29 -7.97
N THR A 63 12.06 -40.47 -8.01
CA THR A 63 10.99 -40.86 -7.11
C THR A 63 11.45 -42.12 -6.41
N SER A 64 11.71 -42.01 -5.11
CA SER A 64 11.96 -43.17 -4.25
C SER A 64 10.66 -43.50 -3.52
N THR A 65 10.30 -44.78 -3.51
CA THR A 65 9.19 -45.34 -2.74
C THR A 65 9.75 -46.44 -1.88
N THR A 66 9.64 -46.32 -0.56
CA THR A 66 10.02 -47.37 0.39
C THR A 66 8.82 -48.28 0.65
N ASP A 67 9.04 -49.59 0.66
CA ASP A 67 8.09 -50.61 1.06
C ASP A 67 8.33 -51.01 2.52
N GLY A 68 8.00 -50.11 3.45
CA GLY A 68 7.95 -50.42 4.88
C GLY A 68 9.26 -50.18 5.65
N GLU A 69 9.10 -49.49 6.79
CA GLU A 69 10.05 -49.28 7.90
C GLU A 69 11.53 -48.97 7.59
N GLY A 70 11.87 -47.68 7.41
CA GLY A 70 13.26 -47.22 7.38
C GLY A 70 13.41 -45.73 7.72
N GLN A 71 14.14 -45.43 8.81
CA GLN A 71 14.33 -44.09 9.40
C GLN A 71 15.15 -43.13 8.54
N THR A 72 14.77 -41.85 8.53
CA THR A 72 15.59 -40.73 8.05
C THR A 72 16.53 -40.26 9.16
N THR A 73 17.84 -40.42 9.01
CA THR A 73 18.81 -39.83 9.94
C THR A 73 19.10 -38.38 9.54
N ALA A 74 18.65 -37.45 10.38
CA ALA A 74 19.04 -36.05 10.31
C ALA A 74 20.56 -35.92 10.58
N ALA A 75 21.26 -35.16 9.74
CA ALA A 75 22.65 -34.81 9.99
C ALA A 75 22.74 -33.86 11.19
N ALA A 76 23.56 -34.22 12.16
CA ALA A 76 23.85 -33.43 13.35
C ALA A 76 24.61 -32.14 13.00
N VAL A 77 24.25 -31.06 13.68
CA VAL A 77 24.95 -29.78 13.69
C VAL A 77 26.17 -29.86 14.61
N VAL A 78 27.36 -29.56 14.09
CA VAL A 78 28.56 -29.07 14.81
C VAL A 78 29.37 -28.31 13.74
N SER A 79 29.80 -27.06 13.81
CA SER A 79 29.81 -25.98 14.80
C SER A 79 30.16 -24.68 14.03
N ASN A 80 29.79 -23.53 14.59
CA ASN A 80 30.13 -22.20 14.09
C ASN A 80 31.64 -21.99 13.86
N LEU A 81 31.96 -21.33 12.74
CA LEU A 81 33.04 -20.36 12.50
C LEU A 81 34.27 -20.43 13.45
N THR A 82 35.27 -21.27 13.12
CA THR A 82 36.71 -21.00 13.40
C THR A 82 37.71 -21.87 12.59
N ALA A 83 37.30 -22.93 11.90
CA ALA A 83 38.25 -23.82 11.20
C ALA A 83 38.24 -23.64 9.66
N VAL A 84 39.39 -23.25 9.11
CA VAL A 84 39.72 -23.46 7.69
C VAL A 84 39.94 -24.97 7.51
N ASP A 85 38.96 -25.66 6.93
CA ASP A 85 38.97 -27.12 6.80
C ASP A 85 39.79 -27.52 5.55
N LEU A 86 41.05 -27.92 5.76
CA LEU A 86 41.92 -28.46 4.71
C LEU A 86 41.69 -29.98 4.62
N ARG A 87 41.26 -30.46 3.45
CA ARG A 87 41.03 -31.89 3.21
C ARG A 87 42.03 -32.43 2.18
N ALA A 88 42.74 -33.51 2.54
CA ALA A 88 43.63 -34.24 1.64
C ALA A 88 42.86 -35.31 0.84
N ALA A 89 43.19 -35.46 -0.43
CA ALA A 89 42.51 -36.36 -1.37
C ALA A 89 42.96 -37.83 -1.30
N SER A 90 43.69 -38.25 -0.25
CA SER A 90 44.04 -39.66 -0.05
C SER A 90 44.10 -40.04 1.43
N ALA A 91 43.80 -41.32 1.73
CA ALA A 91 43.53 -41.86 3.05
C ALA A 91 44.72 -41.74 4.01
N GLY A 92 44.77 -40.64 4.75
CA GLY A 92 45.63 -40.43 5.91
C GLY A 92 44.89 -39.59 6.94
N VAL A 93 45.11 -39.85 8.23
CA VAL A 93 44.45 -39.14 9.32
C VAL A 93 45.11 -37.76 9.48
N ILE A 94 44.32 -36.71 9.37
CA ILE A 94 44.73 -35.34 9.69
C ILE A 94 44.31 -35.07 11.13
N THR A 95 45.26 -34.66 11.97
CA THR A 95 44.99 -34.20 13.32
C THR A 95 45.56 -32.80 13.52
N GLY A 96 44.83 -31.98 14.28
CA GLY A 96 45.23 -30.62 14.64
C GLY A 96 44.98 -30.37 16.12
N THR A 97 45.91 -29.69 16.76
CA THR A 97 45.80 -29.24 18.15
C THR A 97 46.18 -27.77 18.24
N LEU A 98 45.40 -27.02 19.02
CA LEU A 98 45.66 -25.63 19.34
C LEU A 98 46.43 -25.57 20.66
N ASP A 99 47.65 -25.02 20.65
CA ASP A 99 48.41 -24.75 21.86
C ASP A 99 49.13 -23.39 21.72
N ASN A 100 48.85 -22.48 22.68
CA ASN A 100 49.39 -21.12 22.81
C ASN A 100 49.93 -20.47 21.51
N ASP A 101 49.02 -19.96 20.67
CA ASP A 101 49.31 -19.13 19.49
C ASP A 101 50.11 -19.80 18.36
N SER A 102 50.18 -21.13 18.34
CA SER A 102 50.73 -21.89 17.23
C SER A 102 49.79 -23.01 16.77
N TYR A 103 49.66 -23.17 15.46
CA TYR A 103 48.90 -24.27 14.86
C TYR A 103 49.89 -25.35 14.42
N THR A 104 49.79 -26.54 15.01
CA THR A 104 50.54 -27.70 14.53
C THR A 104 49.64 -28.57 13.66
N LEU A 105 50.03 -28.73 12.40
CA LEU A 105 49.38 -29.63 11.45
C LEU A 105 50.27 -30.86 11.29
N SER A 106 49.71 -32.05 11.46
CA SER A 106 50.43 -33.28 11.13
C SER A 106 49.67 -34.09 10.09
N TYR A 107 50.41 -34.60 9.10
CA TYR A 107 49.93 -35.58 8.14
C TYR A 107 50.91 -36.74 8.14
N ASP A 108 50.40 -37.94 8.42
CA ASP A 108 51.17 -39.19 8.49
C ASP A 108 52.45 -39.09 9.35
N GLY A 109 52.29 -38.58 10.58
CA GLY A 109 53.34 -38.54 11.59
C GLY A 109 54.38 -37.41 11.45
N THR A 110 54.31 -36.58 10.39
CA THR A 110 55.21 -35.43 10.23
C THR A 110 54.51 -34.14 10.65
N ALA A 111 55.02 -33.46 11.69
CA ALA A 111 54.43 -32.25 12.24
C ALA A 111 55.01 -30.96 11.63
N TRP A 112 54.13 -30.00 11.33
CA TRP A 112 54.44 -28.67 10.83
C TRP A 112 53.92 -27.64 11.82
N THR A 113 54.82 -26.89 12.45
CA THR A 113 54.49 -25.83 13.42
C THR A 113 54.31 -24.51 12.68
N VAL A 114 53.08 -24.02 12.58
CA VAL A 114 52.78 -22.63 12.19
C VAL A 114 52.89 -21.81 13.47
N ALA A 115 54.10 -21.35 13.79
CA ALA A 115 54.34 -20.48 14.92
C ALA A 115 53.85 -19.06 14.59
N GLY A 116 53.00 -18.50 15.45
CA GLY A 116 52.74 -17.07 15.55
C GLY A 116 52.41 -16.39 14.23
N ALA A 117 51.13 -16.39 13.86
CA ALA A 117 50.61 -15.43 12.90
C ALA A 117 50.62 -14.02 13.52
N THR A 118 51.82 -13.44 13.67
CA THR A 118 52.05 -12.06 13.22
C THR A 118 52.77 -12.19 11.89
N THR A 119 51.96 -12.13 10.84
CA THR A 119 52.30 -12.05 9.42
C THR A 119 53.76 -11.70 9.08
N THR A 120 54.38 -12.49 8.21
CA THR A 120 55.08 -11.88 7.07
C THR A 120 55.04 -12.80 5.85
N GLY A 121 54.29 -12.38 4.82
CA GLY A 121 54.51 -12.83 3.44
C GLY A 121 53.40 -13.60 2.74
N ALA A 122 52.12 -13.25 2.90
CA ALA A 122 51.17 -13.44 1.80
C ALA A 122 50.17 -12.28 1.76
N THR A 123 50.04 -11.65 0.59
CA THR A 123 49.14 -10.51 0.36
C THR A 123 48.10 -10.88 -0.71
N PHE A 124 46.85 -10.48 -0.43
CA PHE A 124 45.72 -10.59 -1.35
C PHE A 124 45.25 -9.17 -1.69
N ASP A 125 45.30 -8.82 -2.98
CA ASP A 125 44.97 -7.47 -3.47
C ASP A 125 43.58 -7.36 -4.13
N GLY A 126 42.76 -8.40 -3.99
CA GLY A 126 41.45 -8.50 -4.62
C GLY A 126 41.44 -9.17 -6.00
N THR A 127 42.60 -9.44 -6.61
CA THR A 127 42.71 -10.18 -7.88
C THR A 127 43.79 -11.26 -7.91
N THR A 128 44.75 -11.22 -7.00
CA THR A 128 45.88 -12.17 -6.97
C THR A 128 46.29 -12.54 -5.55
N PHE A 129 46.72 -13.79 -5.35
CA PHE A 129 47.29 -14.27 -4.08
C PHE A 129 48.79 -14.50 -4.26
N THR A 130 49.62 -13.84 -3.43
CA THR A 130 51.08 -13.93 -3.54
C THR A 130 51.65 -14.63 -2.32
N THR A 131 52.50 -15.66 -2.50
CA THR A 131 53.11 -16.42 -1.40
C THR A 131 54.50 -15.88 -1.03
N SER A 132 55.01 -16.24 0.14
CA SER A 132 56.31 -15.81 0.66
C SER A 132 57.52 -16.33 -0.13
N SER A 133 57.30 -17.27 -1.06
CA SER A 133 58.31 -17.73 -2.02
C SER A 133 58.50 -16.79 -3.22
N GLY A 134 57.68 -15.74 -3.34
CA GLY A 134 57.68 -14.80 -4.47
C GLY A 134 56.96 -15.32 -5.72
N ALA A 135 56.48 -16.56 -5.72
CA ALA A 135 55.66 -17.10 -6.80
C ALA A 135 54.23 -16.54 -6.72
N THR A 136 53.79 -15.86 -7.78
CA THR A 136 52.42 -15.37 -7.96
C THR A 136 51.61 -16.43 -8.72
N VAL A 137 50.49 -16.87 -8.15
CA VAL A 137 49.55 -17.75 -8.86
C VAL A 137 48.32 -16.91 -9.23
N PRO A 138 48.03 -16.66 -10.53
CA PRO A 138 46.83 -15.94 -10.92
C PRO A 138 45.59 -16.78 -10.58
N LEU A 139 44.70 -16.23 -9.77
CA LEU A 139 43.49 -16.89 -9.28
C LEU A 139 42.30 -15.95 -9.48
N THR A 140 41.25 -16.43 -10.13
CA THR A 140 40.02 -15.65 -10.30
C THR A 140 38.97 -16.15 -9.31
N LEU A 141 38.64 -15.33 -8.30
CA LEU A 141 37.47 -15.56 -7.46
C LEU A 141 36.22 -15.18 -8.26
N THR A 142 35.27 -16.11 -8.39
CA THR A 142 33.97 -15.82 -9.01
C THR A 142 32.95 -15.58 -7.91
N GLY A 143 32.69 -14.32 -7.54
CA GLY A 143 31.68 -13.93 -6.53
C GLY A 143 32.17 -12.90 -5.50
N THR A 144 31.23 -12.28 -4.77
CA THR A 144 31.52 -11.28 -3.73
C THR A 144 31.22 -11.87 -2.33
N PRO A 145 32.23 -12.17 -1.49
CA PRO A 145 31.99 -12.81 -0.19
C PRO A 145 31.29 -11.87 0.81
N LYS A 146 30.43 -12.44 1.66
CA LYS A 146 29.73 -11.79 2.77
C LYS A 146 30.17 -12.38 4.11
N SER A 147 29.88 -11.67 5.20
CA SER A 147 30.16 -12.16 6.56
C SER A 147 29.43 -13.47 6.82
N GLY A 148 30.17 -14.55 7.12
CA GLY A 148 29.64 -15.89 7.37
C GLY A 148 29.76 -16.89 6.20
N ASP A 149 30.28 -16.46 5.04
CA ASP A 149 30.56 -17.36 3.92
C ASP A 149 31.78 -18.26 4.21
N ALA A 150 31.76 -19.49 3.65
CA ALA A 150 32.88 -20.42 3.75
C ALA A 150 33.70 -20.42 2.45
N ILE A 151 35.03 -20.30 2.57
CA ILE A 151 35.97 -20.34 1.44
C ILE A 151 36.72 -21.66 1.48
N GLN A 152 36.61 -22.45 0.41
CA GLN A 152 37.31 -23.73 0.28
C GLN A 152 38.50 -23.61 -0.68
N PHE A 153 39.65 -24.15 -0.26
CA PHE A 153 40.87 -24.24 -1.06
C PHE A 153 41.15 -25.71 -1.39
N VAL A 154 41.32 -26.02 -2.68
CA VAL A 154 41.71 -27.36 -3.13
C VAL A 154 43.14 -27.30 -3.66
N VAL A 155 44.02 -28.13 -3.11
CA VAL A 155 45.41 -28.28 -3.55
C VAL A 155 45.59 -29.69 -4.11
N SER A 156 46.20 -29.80 -5.27
CA SER A 156 46.49 -31.07 -5.95
C SER A 156 47.98 -31.22 -6.25
N GLY A 157 48.49 -32.45 -6.22
CA GLY A 157 49.88 -32.78 -6.56
C GLY A 157 50.44 -33.94 -5.73
N ALA A 158 51.60 -34.45 -6.12
CA ALA A 158 52.38 -35.44 -5.37
C ALA A 158 53.50 -34.76 -4.56
N SER A 159 53.88 -35.38 -3.43
CA SER A 159 54.81 -34.83 -2.44
C SER A 159 56.02 -34.09 -3.05
N GLY A 160 56.09 -32.78 -2.80
CA GLY A 160 57.18 -31.90 -3.26
C GLY A 160 56.82 -30.99 -4.44
N ALA A 161 55.75 -31.26 -5.19
CA ALA A 161 55.26 -30.41 -6.28
C ALA A 161 53.74 -30.27 -6.23
N GLN A 162 53.25 -29.43 -5.32
CA GLN A 162 51.82 -29.14 -5.15
C GLN A 162 51.41 -27.88 -5.93
N SER A 163 50.20 -27.85 -6.48
CA SER A 163 49.57 -26.68 -7.11
C SER A 163 48.15 -26.49 -6.59
N LEU A 164 47.74 -25.24 -6.35
CA LEU A 164 46.37 -24.91 -5.98
C LEU A 164 45.46 -25.11 -7.21
N SER A 165 44.50 -26.03 -7.13
CA SER A 165 43.67 -26.41 -8.27
C SER A 165 42.38 -25.60 -8.38
N SER A 166 41.79 -25.17 -7.26
CA SER A 166 40.61 -24.28 -7.28
C SER A 166 40.33 -23.61 -5.94
N ILE A 167 39.63 -22.47 -5.99
CA ILE A 167 39.02 -21.78 -4.85
C ILE A 167 37.52 -21.64 -5.13
N ALA A 168 36.68 -22.01 -4.18
CA ALA A 168 35.23 -21.84 -4.27
C ALA A 168 34.67 -21.17 -3.00
N ILE A 169 33.67 -20.30 -3.20
CA ILE A 169 32.82 -19.79 -2.12
C ILE A 169 31.55 -20.65 -2.15
N THR A 170 31.25 -21.34 -1.05
CA THR A 170 29.96 -22.01 -0.90
C THR A 170 28.99 -21.01 -0.29
N GLU A 171 27.92 -20.71 -1.02
CA GLU A 171 26.90 -19.75 -0.59
C GLU A 171 26.15 -20.25 0.66
N HIS A 172 25.81 -19.33 1.55
CA HIS A 172 25.11 -19.57 2.81
C HIS A 172 23.81 -20.37 2.62
N ASN A 173 23.68 -21.51 3.30
CA ASN A 173 22.38 -22.17 3.48
C ASN A 173 21.50 -21.27 4.38
N ALA A 174 20.55 -20.54 3.79
CA ALA A 174 19.59 -19.76 4.56
C ALA A 174 18.83 -20.66 5.56
N THR A 175 19.08 -20.50 6.86
CA THR A 175 18.35 -21.21 7.89
C THR A 175 16.91 -20.67 7.93
N ARG A 176 15.95 -21.46 7.46
CA ARG A 176 14.53 -21.09 7.44
C ARG A 176 13.96 -21.05 8.86
N LEU A 177 13.83 -19.84 9.42
CA LEU A 177 13.30 -19.61 10.78
C LEU A 177 11.80 -19.92 10.91
N GLN A 178 11.03 -19.73 9.82
CA GLN A 178 9.60 -19.96 9.79
C GLN A 178 9.17 -20.48 8.42
N THR A 179 8.28 -21.47 8.41
CA THR A 179 7.61 -21.91 7.18
C THR A 179 6.39 -21.03 6.92
N GLY A 180 6.23 -20.57 5.68
CA GLY A 180 4.93 -20.06 5.24
C GLY A 180 3.89 -21.17 5.37
N ARG A 181 2.75 -20.85 5.99
CA ARG A 181 1.66 -21.79 6.21
C ARG A 181 0.35 -21.12 5.85
N ASP A 182 -0.54 -21.89 5.25
CA ASP A 182 -1.90 -21.46 5.00
C ASP A 182 -2.73 -21.53 6.28
N ALA A 183 -3.76 -20.70 6.35
CA ALA A 183 -4.78 -20.73 7.38
C ALA A 183 -5.79 -21.85 7.10
N PHE A 184 -6.08 -22.64 8.14
CA PHE A 184 -7.09 -23.69 8.10
C PHE A 184 -8.21 -23.36 9.10
N MET A 185 -9.46 -23.44 8.67
CA MET A 185 -10.63 -23.27 9.54
C MET A 185 -11.76 -24.22 9.12
N SER A 186 -12.76 -24.41 9.98
CA SER A 186 -13.99 -25.12 9.64
C SER A 186 -15.20 -24.23 9.89
N VAL A 187 -16.11 -24.15 8.92
CA VAL A 187 -17.37 -23.41 9.02
C VAL A 187 -18.50 -24.41 8.87
N ASN A 188 -19.30 -24.60 9.94
CA ASN A 188 -20.41 -25.56 9.95
C ASN A 188 -20.01 -26.99 9.50
N GLY A 189 -18.78 -27.42 9.82
CA GLY A 189 -18.25 -28.73 9.44
C GLY A 189 -17.55 -28.80 8.08
N LEU A 190 -17.56 -27.70 7.29
CA LEU A 190 -16.84 -27.60 6.04
C LEU A 190 -15.44 -27.03 6.26
N ALA A 191 -14.42 -27.80 5.85
CA ALA A 191 -13.03 -27.38 5.96
C ALA A 191 -12.67 -26.33 4.88
N VAL A 192 -11.99 -25.27 5.30
CA VAL A 192 -11.57 -24.13 4.46
C VAL A 192 -10.08 -23.89 4.64
N GLN A 193 -9.37 -23.70 3.52
CA GLN A 193 -7.96 -23.30 3.48
C GLN A 193 -7.81 -21.98 2.74
N ARG A 194 -7.03 -21.05 3.29
CA ARG A 194 -6.68 -19.78 2.63
C ARG A 194 -5.24 -19.41 2.93
N SER A 195 -4.60 -18.70 2.00
CA SER A 195 -3.23 -18.21 2.17
C SER A 195 -3.10 -17.03 3.15
N SER A 196 -4.24 -16.51 3.66
CA SER A 196 -4.29 -15.34 4.54
C SER A 196 -5.19 -15.61 5.75
N ASN A 197 -4.89 -14.92 6.87
CA ASN A 197 -5.72 -14.89 8.06
C ASN A 197 -6.94 -13.96 7.92
N THR A 198 -7.04 -13.20 6.84
CA THR A 198 -8.24 -12.42 6.49
C THR A 198 -8.97 -13.13 5.35
N ILE A 199 -10.15 -13.66 5.66
CA ILE A 199 -10.92 -14.55 4.78
C ILE A 199 -12.30 -13.94 4.57
N SER A 200 -12.61 -13.49 3.35
CA SER A 200 -13.86 -12.77 3.00
C SER A 200 -14.73 -13.48 1.97
N ASP A 201 -14.38 -14.70 1.59
CA ASP A 201 -14.96 -15.41 0.44
C ASP A 201 -15.65 -16.74 0.83
N VAL A 202 -15.84 -17.00 2.13
CA VAL A 202 -16.49 -18.23 2.62
C VAL A 202 -17.99 -18.03 2.80
N ILE A 203 -18.40 -16.89 3.36
CA ILE A 203 -19.81 -16.50 3.51
C ILE A 203 -19.95 -15.09 2.94
N ALA A 204 -20.88 -14.90 2.00
CA ALA A 204 -21.12 -13.59 1.40
C ALA A 204 -21.45 -12.54 2.47
N GLY A 205 -20.73 -11.41 2.45
CA GLY A 205 -20.91 -10.32 3.41
C GLY A 205 -20.23 -10.51 4.77
N VAL A 206 -19.49 -11.60 4.98
CA VAL A 206 -18.75 -11.85 6.23
C VAL A 206 -17.25 -11.94 5.95
N THR A 207 -16.47 -11.20 6.73
CA THR A 207 -15.01 -11.30 6.72
C THR A 207 -14.53 -11.87 8.05
N PHE A 208 -13.88 -13.03 8.01
CA PHE A 208 -13.21 -13.63 9.16
C PHE A 208 -11.79 -13.08 9.28
N ASN A 209 -11.41 -12.64 10.48
CA ASN A 209 -10.03 -12.31 10.83
C ASN A 209 -9.55 -13.29 11.89
N LEU A 210 -8.62 -14.17 11.51
CA LEU A 210 -8.08 -15.23 12.35
C LEU A 210 -6.93 -14.66 13.20
N ASN A 211 -7.21 -14.39 14.47
CA ASN A 211 -6.26 -13.73 15.37
C ASN A 211 -5.35 -14.70 16.12
N SER A 212 -5.89 -15.88 16.49
CA SER A 212 -5.17 -16.89 17.25
C SER A 212 -5.49 -18.29 16.74
N PRO A 213 -4.50 -19.18 16.57
CA PRO A 213 -4.76 -20.56 16.21
C PRO A 213 -5.42 -21.29 17.39
N VAL A 214 -6.46 -22.06 17.12
CA VAL A 214 -6.94 -23.09 18.05
C VAL A 214 -6.25 -24.39 17.65
N THR A 215 -5.20 -24.78 18.39
CA THR A 215 -4.52 -26.06 18.16
C THR A 215 -5.45 -27.20 18.57
N PRO A 216 -5.80 -28.14 17.66
CA PRO A 216 -6.48 -29.37 18.05
C PRO A 216 -5.62 -30.14 19.06
N SER A 217 -6.25 -30.92 19.94
CA SER A 217 -5.56 -31.76 20.93
C SER A 217 -4.62 -32.82 20.32
N GLY A 218 -4.65 -33.01 18.99
CA GLY A 218 -3.81 -33.93 18.22
C GLY A 218 -2.60 -33.31 17.51
N GLY A 219 -2.30 -32.03 17.74
CA GLY A 219 -1.15 -31.34 17.13
C GLY A 219 -1.48 -30.59 15.83
N GLU A 220 -0.44 -30.27 15.06
CA GLU A 220 -0.57 -29.45 13.84
C GLU A 220 -1.39 -30.15 12.74
N ILE A 221 -2.34 -29.44 12.12
CA ILE A 221 -3.13 -29.96 11.01
C ILE A 221 -2.28 -29.91 9.73
N SER A 222 -1.86 -31.06 9.22
CA SER A 222 -1.08 -31.19 7.97
C SER A 222 -1.95 -31.48 6.73
N LEU A 223 -3.17 -31.99 6.93
CA LEU A 223 -4.10 -32.34 5.85
C LEU A 223 -5.51 -31.82 6.18
N LEU A 224 -6.24 -31.32 5.20
CA LEU A 224 -7.64 -30.93 5.36
C LEU A 224 -8.54 -32.16 5.43
N SER A 225 -8.97 -32.51 6.63
CA SER A 225 -10.09 -33.43 6.82
C SER A 225 -11.05 -32.80 7.82
N ALA A 226 -12.36 -32.91 7.57
CA ALA A 226 -13.39 -32.49 8.53
C ALA A 226 -13.19 -33.15 9.91
N ALA A 227 -12.66 -34.38 9.94
CA ALA A 227 -12.34 -35.10 11.17
C ALA A 227 -11.28 -34.41 12.05
N ASN A 228 -10.40 -33.59 11.45
CA ASN A 228 -9.35 -32.87 12.18
C ASN A 228 -9.92 -31.70 13.00
N PHE A 229 -11.16 -31.30 12.75
CA PHE A 229 -11.84 -30.23 13.47
C PHE A 229 -12.80 -30.74 14.57
N SER A 230 -13.06 -32.05 14.64
CA SER A 230 -13.99 -32.64 15.63
C SER A 230 -13.50 -32.55 17.08
N ALA A 231 -12.19 -32.38 17.29
CA ALA A 231 -11.57 -32.25 18.61
C ALA A 231 -11.27 -30.79 19.01
N VAL A 232 -11.74 -29.81 18.22
CA VAL A 232 -11.46 -28.39 18.40
C VAL A 232 -12.65 -27.69 19.04
N SER A 233 -12.42 -26.85 20.05
CA SER A 233 -13.46 -26.01 20.65
C SER A 233 -14.10 -25.11 19.58
N SER A 234 -15.37 -25.32 19.28
CA SER A 234 -16.12 -24.51 18.31
C SER A 234 -16.61 -23.21 18.95
N THR A 235 -16.39 -22.09 18.27
CA THR A 235 -17.01 -20.80 18.63
C THR A 235 -18.24 -20.58 17.75
N THR A 236 -19.38 -20.25 18.37
CA THR A 236 -20.58 -19.87 17.62
C THR A 236 -20.53 -18.38 17.29
N ILE A 237 -20.63 -18.04 16.01
CA ILE A 237 -20.76 -16.66 15.54
C ILE A 237 -22.22 -16.44 15.16
N ASN A 238 -22.92 -15.64 15.94
CA ASN A 238 -24.29 -15.23 15.64
C ASN A 238 -24.24 -14.01 14.71
N VAL A 239 -24.58 -14.21 13.45
CA VAL A 239 -24.81 -13.10 12.52
C VAL A 239 -26.26 -12.66 12.67
N THR A 240 -26.47 -11.60 13.45
CA THR A 240 -27.77 -10.96 13.57
C THR A 240 -27.84 -9.73 12.65
N LYS A 241 -29.05 -9.36 12.22
CA LYS A 241 -29.27 -7.99 11.74
C LYS A 241 -28.82 -7.06 12.88
N SER A 242 -27.95 -6.11 12.58
CA SER A 242 -27.40 -5.21 13.60
C SER A 242 -28.56 -4.59 14.40
N GLU A 243 -28.47 -4.56 15.73
CA GLU A 243 -29.44 -3.82 16.56
C GLU A 243 -29.44 -2.32 16.22
N LYS A 244 -28.32 -1.82 15.69
CA LYS A 244 -28.20 -0.44 15.22
C LYS A 244 -28.73 -0.33 13.79
N ASP A 245 -30.02 -0.04 13.67
CA ASP A 245 -30.60 0.38 12.40
C ASP A 245 -29.95 1.70 11.95
N SER A 246 -29.25 1.66 10.82
CA SER A 246 -28.59 2.84 10.24
C SER A 246 -29.57 3.81 9.58
N ALA A 247 -30.80 3.38 9.29
CA ALA A 247 -31.85 4.24 8.73
C ALA A 247 -32.19 5.40 9.66
N THR A 248 -32.15 5.20 10.98
CA THR A 248 -32.37 6.27 11.96
C THR A 248 -31.39 7.42 11.75
N GLU A 249 -30.10 7.10 11.74
CA GLU A 249 -29.03 8.08 11.60
C GLU A 249 -29.08 8.76 10.23
N VAL A 250 -29.37 8.00 9.17
CA VAL A 250 -29.51 8.53 7.80
C VAL A 250 -30.68 9.52 7.70
N VAL A 251 -31.86 9.18 8.23
CA VAL A 251 -33.03 10.06 8.20
C VAL A 251 -32.80 11.31 9.05
N GLN A 252 -32.25 11.16 10.25
CA GLN A 252 -31.90 12.30 11.13
C GLN A 252 -30.91 13.25 10.46
N ASN A 253 -29.85 12.72 9.86
CA ASN A 253 -28.85 13.52 9.16
C ASN A 253 -29.46 14.29 7.98
N PHE A 254 -30.37 13.66 7.23
CA PHE A 254 -31.09 14.33 6.15
C PHE A 254 -31.97 15.48 6.66
N VAL A 255 -32.77 15.24 7.71
CA VAL A 255 -33.63 16.26 8.33
C VAL A 255 -32.79 17.43 8.84
N THR A 256 -31.69 17.16 9.54
CA THR A 256 -30.77 18.18 10.04
C THR A 256 -30.17 19.00 8.91
N ALA A 257 -29.56 18.36 7.90
CA ALA A 257 -28.94 19.07 6.79
C ALA A 257 -29.93 19.94 6.00
N PHE A 258 -31.16 19.46 5.80
CA PHE A 258 -32.22 20.22 5.13
C PHE A 258 -32.65 21.43 5.97
N ASN A 259 -32.80 21.26 7.28
CA ASN A 259 -33.17 22.33 8.20
C ASN A 259 -32.06 23.39 8.36
N ASP A 260 -30.80 22.96 8.36
CA ASP A 260 -29.64 23.85 8.41
C ASP A 260 -29.60 24.72 7.16
N LEU A 261 -29.79 24.12 5.97
CA LEU A 261 -29.87 24.87 4.71
C LEU A 261 -31.01 25.90 4.73
N LEU A 262 -32.20 25.50 5.18
CA LEU A 262 -33.34 26.43 5.24
C LEU A 262 -33.14 27.54 6.27
N THR A 263 -32.48 27.25 7.39
CA THR A 263 -32.14 28.25 8.41
C THR A 263 -31.16 29.25 7.85
N TYR A 264 -30.07 28.77 7.24
CA TYR A 264 -29.09 29.60 6.57
C TYR A 264 -29.72 30.47 5.47
N TYR A 265 -30.58 29.89 4.63
CA TYR A 265 -31.30 30.65 3.62
C TYR A 265 -32.22 31.71 4.23
N ALA A 266 -32.96 31.39 5.29
CA ALA A 266 -33.86 32.34 5.95
C ALA A 266 -33.10 33.55 6.53
N GLU A 267 -31.91 33.33 7.09
CA GLU A 267 -31.00 34.39 7.56
C GLU A 267 -30.51 35.24 6.39
N GLN A 268 -30.04 34.61 5.30
CA GLN A 268 -29.52 35.33 4.14
C GLN A 268 -30.60 36.00 3.28
N ALA A 269 -31.87 35.57 3.36
CA ALA A 269 -32.99 36.15 2.64
C ALA A 269 -33.89 37.03 3.53
N ALA A 270 -33.44 37.32 4.76
CA ALA A 270 -34.20 38.09 5.74
C ALA A 270 -34.61 39.45 5.20
N SER A 271 -35.89 39.78 5.36
CA SER A 271 -36.45 41.07 5.00
C SER A 271 -36.30 42.03 6.16
N SER A 272 -35.54 43.10 5.98
CA SER A 272 -35.43 44.18 6.96
C SER A 272 -35.36 45.54 6.27
N THR A 273 -35.83 46.58 6.97
CA THR A 273 -35.63 47.98 6.58
C THR A 273 -34.20 48.41 6.87
N GLU A 274 -33.63 47.91 7.97
CA GLU A 274 -32.28 48.20 8.42
C GLU A 274 -31.24 47.44 7.59
N ALA A 275 -30.15 48.12 7.21
CA ALA A 275 -29.12 47.52 6.38
C ALA A 275 -28.37 46.37 7.10
N GLU A 276 -28.16 46.49 8.41
CA GLU A 276 -27.37 45.54 9.21
C GLU A 276 -28.08 44.20 9.44
N THR A 277 -29.41 44.17 9.38
CA THR A 277 -30.22 42.97 9.61
C THR A 277 -30.87 42.43 8.35
N ARG A 278 -30.68 43.11 7.21
CA ARG A 278 -31.17 42.67 5.90
C ARG A 278 -30.23 41.62 5.34
N GLY A 279 -30.79 40.47 4.97
CA GLY A 279 -30.02 39.39 4.39
C GLY A 279 -29.44 39.75 3.01
N LEU A 280 -28.23 39.28 2.73
CA LEU A 280 -27.49 39.60 1.49
C LEU A 280 -28.15 39.04 0.22
N LEU A 281 -28.89 37.94 0.35
CA LEU A 281 -29.58 37.26 -0.75
C LEU A 281 -31.04 37.72 -0.85
N ARG A 282 -31.43 38.78 -0.14
CA ARG A 282 -32.79 39.31 -0.20
C ARG A 282 -33.10 39.76 -1.63
N GLY A 283 -34.11 39.12 -2.24
CA GLY A 283 -34.54 39.43 -3.60
C GLY A 283 -33.72 38.74 -4.70
N ASP A 284 -32.77 37.87 -4.35
CA ASP A 284 -32.08 37.06 -5.33
C ASP A 284 -33.01 35.94 -5.85
N PHE A 285 -33.40 36.07 -7.12
CA PHE A 285 -34.32 35.13 -7.75
C PHE A 285 -33.71 33.73 -7.92
N SER A 286 -32.39 33.63 -8.09
CA SER A 286 -31.70 32.35 -8.33
C SER A 286 -31.73 31.49 -7.07
N THR A 287 -31.49 32.09 -5.92
CA THR A 287 -31.48 31.38 -4.63
C THR A 287 -32.89 31.02 -4.18
N SER A 288 -33.88 31.90 -4.39
CA SER A 288 -35.30 31.57 -4.14
C SER A 288 -35.77 30.43 -5.02
N THR A 289 -35.51 30.49 -6.33
CA THR A 289 -35.84 29.41 -7.27
C THR A 289 -35.16 28.11 -6.86
N PHE A 290 -33.91 28.18 -6.40
CA PHE A 290 -33.18 27.01 -5.97
C PHE A 290 -33.89 26.28 -4.81
N ILE A 291 -34.26 27.03 -3.78
CA ILE A 291 -34.94 26.52 -2.58
C ILE A 291 -36.36 26.05 -2.90
N ASP A 292 -37.11 26.77 -3.74
CA ASP A 292 -38.48 26.39 -4.10
C ASP A 292 -38.51 25.08 -4.89
N ARG A 293 -37.54 24.88 -5.80
CA ARG A 293 -37.39 23.61 -6.51
C ARG A 293 -36.95 22.48 -5.59
N LEU A 294 -36.04 22.74 -4.64
CA LEU A 294 -35.64 21.77 -3.62
C LEU A 294 -36.85 21.28 -2.80
N ARG A 295 -37.66 22.22 -2.30
CA ARG A 295 -38.91 21.93 -1.58
C ARG A 295 -39.92 21.19 -2.47
N GLY A 296 -39.97 21.52 -3.76
CA GLY A 296 -40.79 20.82 -4.74
C GLY A 296 -40.41 19.35 -4.90
N LEU A 297 -39.11 19.06 -5.02
CA LEU A 297 -38.62 17.69 -5.14
C LEU A 297 -38.86 16.88 -3.87
N TYR A 298 -38.72 17.47 -2.68
CA TYR A 298 -39.07 16.80 -1.42
C TYR A 298 -40.51 16.25 -1.43
N ARG A 299 -41.48 17.00 -1.98
CA ARG A 299 -42.89 16.56 -2.03
C ARG A 299 -43.12 15.29 -2.85
N ASN A 300 -42.21 14.94 -3.76
CA ASN A 300 -42.32 13.74 -4.57
C ASN A 300 -41.96 12.46 -3.80
N GLY A 301 -41.51 12.57 -2.54
CA GLY A 301 -41.16 11.42 -1.72
C GLY A 301 -39.89 10.72 -2.20
N LEU A 302 -39.88 9.40 -2.09
CA LEU A 302 -38.78 8.52 -2.44
C LEU A 302 -39.26 7.48 -3.44
N ARG A 303 -38.36 7.08 -4.33
CA ARG A 303 -38.52 5.91 -5.20
C ARG A 303 -37.57 4.83 -4.73
N LEU A 304 -38.11 3.66 -4.41
CA LEU A 304 -37.36 2.47 -4.03
C LEU A 304 -36.86 1.72 -5.27
N ALA A 305 -35.86 0.86 -5.08
CA ALA A 305 -35.27 0.07 -6.17
C ALA A 305 -36.26 -0.88 -6.87
N ASP A 306 -37.28 -1.34 -6.16
CA ASP A 306 -38.38 -2.15 -6.69
C ASP A 306 -39.38 -1.36 -7.57
N GLY A 307 -39.18 -0.05 -7.70
CA GLY A 307 -40.03 0.85 -8.47
C GLY A 307 -41.22 1.43 -7.69
N THR A 308 -41.44 0.99 -6.45
CA THR A 308 -42.48 1.57 -5.59
C THR A 308 -42.06 2.93 -5.06
N SER A 309 -43.05 3.76 -4.71
CA SER A 309 -42.82 5.06 -4.11
C SER A 309 -43.24 5.07 -2.64
N MET A 310 -42.45 5.74 -1.82
CA MET A 310 -42.66 5.92 -0.39
C MET A 310 -42.66 7.42 -0.09
N SER A 311 -43.59 7.87 0.74
CA SER A 311 -43.67 9.24 1.22
C SER A 311 -42.73 9.47 2.41
N PHE A 312 -42.28 10.71 2.58
CA PHE A 312 -41.49 11.09 3.77
C PHE A 312 -42.28 10.92 5.07
N SER A 313 -43.61 11.10 5.03
CA SER A 313 -44.50 10.91 6.17
C SER A 313 -44.54 9.47 6.68
N GLU A 314 -44.41 8.48 5.79
CA GLU A 314 -44.34 7.05 6.18
C GLU A 314 -43.06 6.74 6.98
N MET A 315 -42.05 7.61 6.92
CA MET A 315 -40.82 7.52 7.73
C MET A 315 -40.83 8.48 8.92
N GLY A 316 -41.99 9.07 9.24
CA GLY A 316 -42.12 10.04 10.31
C GLY A 316 -41.59 11.44 9.99
N VAL A 317 -41.25 11.75 8.74
CA VAL A 317 -40.75 13.08 8.34
C VAL A 317 -41.91 13.93 7.79
N SER A 318 -42.19 15.04 8.48
CA SER A 318 -43.27 15.96 8.14
C SER A 318 -42.74 17.37 7.87
N VAL A 319 -43.49 18.17 7.11
CA VAL A 319 -43.11 19.56 6.77
C VAL A 319 -43.88 20.53 7.65
N GLN A 320 -43.17 21.44 8.28
CA GLN A 320 -43.70 22.52 9.09
C GLN A 320 -44.12 23.73 8.22
N ARG A 321 -44.85 24.68 8.81
CA ARG A 321 -45.36 25.88 8.09
C ARG A 321 -44.25 26.78 7.54
N ASP A 322 -43.09 26.78 8.17
CA ASP A 322 -41.88 27.50 7.72
C ASP A 322 -41.10 26.73 6.62
N GLY A 323 -41.56 25.53 6.27
CA GLY A 323 -40.93 24.65 5.30
C GLY A 323 -39.85 23.74 5.88
N LYS A 324 -39.52 23.85 7.18
CA LYS A 324 -38.58 22.94 7.85
C LYS A 324 -39.18 21.54 8.02
N LEU A 325 -38.31 20.55 8.16
CA LEU A 325 -38.69 19.17 8.42
C LEU A 325 -38.76 18.91 9.93
N LEU A 326 -39.76 18.16 10.35
CA LEU A 326 -39.92 17.65 11.70
C LEU A 326 -39.92 16.11 11.64
N LEU A 327 -39.08 15.49 12.46
CA LEU A 327 -38.99 14.04 12.59
C LEU A 327 -39.83 13.56 13.78
N ASN A 328 -40.68 12.56 13.54
CA ASN A 328 -41.40 11.82 14.56
C ASN A 328 -40.68 10.47 14.81
N ASP A 329 -40.00 10.37 15.94
CA ASP A 329 -39.21 9.19 16.29
C ASP A 329 -40.06 7.91 16.44
N SER A 330 -41.34 8.04 16.85
CA SER A 330 -42.24 6.89 17.00
C SER A 330 -42.61 6.30 15.62
N THR A 331 -42.99 7.14 14.67
CA THR A 331 -43.32 6.70 13.31
C THR A 331 -42.08 6.19 12.58
N LEU A 332 -40.92 6.79 12.83
CA LEU A 332 -39.66 6.27 12.31
C LEU A 332 -39.35 4.86 12.85
N ALA A 333 -39.55 4.63 14.15
CA ALA A 333 -39.37 3.32 14.77
C ALA A 333 -40.32 2.26 14.18
N GLU A 334 -41.57 2.63 13.88
CA GLU A 334 -42.52 1.75 13.17
C GLU A 334 -42.04 1.42 11.75
N ALA A 335 -41.60 2.42 10.98
CA ALA A 335 -41.05 2.19 9.64
C ALA A 335 -39.81 1.28 9.65
N ILE A 336 -38.95 1.44 10.65
CA ILE A 336 -37.78 0.59 10.89
C ILE A 336 -38.20 -0.86 11.16
N ALA A 337 -39.19 -1.06 12.03
CA ALA A 337 -39.74 -2.39 12.30
C ALA A 337 -40.32 -3.03 11.02
N ASP A 338 -40.87 -2.23 10.11
CA ASP A 338 -41.37 -2.63 8.78
C ASP A 338 -40.28 -2.81 7.70
N GLY A 339 -39.00 -2.79 8.10
CA GLY A 339 -37.88 -3.12 7.21
C GLY A 339 -37.39 -1.94 6.35
N LEU A 340 -37.43 -0.71 6.89
CA LEU A 340 -36.93 0.49 6.20
C LEU A 340 -35.46 0.34 5.77
N GLN A 341 -34.61 -0.24 6.62
CA GLN A 341 -33.19 -0.45 6.33
C GLN A 341 -32.98 -1.35 5.09
N GLU A 342 -33.74 -2.43 4.98
CA GLU A 342 -33.69 -3.34 3.82
C GLU A 342 -34.13 -2.65 2.54
N LYS A 343 -35.13 -1.76 2.62
CA LYS A 343 -35.58 -0.97 1.47
C LYS A 343 -34.49 0.01 1.03
N PHE A 344 -33.81 0.66 1.96
CA PHE A 344 -32.71 1.58 1.66
C PHE A 344 -31.47 0.87 1.09
N SER A 345 -31.13 -0.32 1.60
CA SER A 345 -29.94 -1.05 1.16
C SER A 345 -30.04 -1.54 -0.30
N GLN A 346 -31.26 -1.72 -0.81
CA GLN A 346 -31.52 -2.04 -2.22
C GLN A 346 -31.34 -0.82 -3.15
N GLY A 347 -31.36 0.38 -2.59
CA GLY A 347 -31.23 1.64 -3.32
C GLY A 347 -32.47 2.51 -3.22
N VAL A 348 -32.25 3.81 -3.08
CA VAL A 348 -33.31 4.82 -2.93
C VAL A 348 -32.98 6.06 -3.75
N THR A 349 -33.99 6.64 -4.38
CA THR A 349 -33.88 7.92 -5.09
C THR A 349 -34.85 8.92 -4.48
N LEU A 350 -34.34 10.03 -3.96
CA LEU A 350 -35.14 11.08 -3.33
C LEU A 350 -35.70 12.05 -4.38
N GLY A 351 -36.92 12.51 -4.15
CA GLY A 351 -37.61 13.49 -4.98
C GLY A 351 -37.76 13.07 -6.43
N TYR A 352 -38.01 11.79 -6.66
CA TYR A 352 -38.07 11.22 -8.01
C TYR A 352 -39.22 11.81 -8.81
N GLU A 353 -38.89 12.49 -9.91
CA GLU A 353 -39.84 12.93 -10.94
C GLU A 353 -39.62 12.13 -12.24
N SER A 354 -38.37 11.90 -12.60
CA SER A 354 -37.96 11.01 -13.68
C SER A 354 -36.52 10.50 -13.47
N ALA A 355 -36.03 9.60 -14.32
CA ALA A 355 -34.64 9.13 -14.27
C ALA A 355 -33.62 10.28 -14.34
N SER A 356 -33.97 11.37 -15.04
CA SER A 356 -33.13 12.56 -15.20
C SER A 356 -33.46 13.69 -14.22
N VAL A 357 -34.46 13.51 -13.36
CA VAL A 357 -34.93 14.56 -12.46
C VAL A 357 -35.23 13.96 -11.09
N ASN A 358 -34.29 14.17 -10.18
CA ASN A 358 -34.37 13.77 -8.79
C ASN A 358 -33.56 14.74 -7.93
N LEU A 359 -33.68 14.62 -6.61
CA LEU A 359 -33.02 15.50 -5.65
C LEU A 359 -31.50 15.52 -5.82
N THR A 360 -30.87 14.35 -5.88
CA THR A 360 -29.41 14.24 -6.03
C THR A 360 -28.93 14.90 -7.30
N LYS A 361 -29.56 14.60 -8.44
CA LYS A 361 -29.22 15.18 -9.73
C LYS A 361 -29.41 16.69 -9.75
N TYR A 362 -30.51 17.19 -9.16
CA TYR A 362 -30.77 18.61 -9.05
C TYR A 362 -29.70 19.34 -8.23
N LEU A 363 -29.30 18.78 -7.09
CA LEU A 363 -28.23 19.33 -6.25
C LEU A 363 -26.89 19.30 -6.99
N THR A 364 -26.52 18.17 -7.59
CA THR A 364 -25.26 18.05 -8.33
C THR A 364 -25.23 19.01 -9.53
N ASP A 365 -26.30 19.10 -10.32
CA ASP A 365 -26.36 19.99 -11.48
C ASP A 365 -26.38 21.47 -11.08
N SER A 366 -26.96 21.82 -9.92
CA SER A 366 -26.93 23.20 -9.41
C SER A 366 -25.55 23.64 -8.91
N LEU A 367 -24.73 22.68 -8.42
CA LEU A 367 -23.41 22.91 -7.83
C LEU A 367 -22.23 22.72 -8.81
N LYS A 368 -22.49 22.21 -10.02
CA LYS A 368 -21.47 22.07 -11.06
C LYS A 368 -20.93 23.43 -11.50
N SER A 369 -19.81 23.42 -12.23
CA SER A 369 -19.16 24.62 -12.76
C SER A 369 -20.07 25.46 -13.67
N ASP A 370 -20.98 24.82 -14.41
CA ASP A 370 -21.99 25.45 -15.26
C ASP A 370 -23.38 25.47 -14.61
N GLY A 371 -23.47 25.14 -13.33
CA GLY A 371 -24.72 25.07 -12.57
C GLY A 371 -25.30 26.46 -12.26
N LEU A 372 -26.58 26.47 -11.85
CA LEU A 372 -27.32 27.69 -11.52
C LEU A 372 -26.60 28.56 -10.48
N LEU A 373 -26.10 27.94 -9.39
CA LEU A 373 -25.48 28.68 -8.30
C LEU A 373 -24.11 29.23 -8.70
N THR A 374 -23.31 28.43 -9.40
CA THR A 374 -22.00 28.86 -9.91
C THR A 374 -22.15 30.00 -10.93
N SER A 375 -23.09 29.86 -11.87
CA SER A 375 -23.40 30.91 -12.85
C SER A 375 -23.80 32.23 -12.17
N ARG A 376 -24.57 32.16 -11.08
CA ARG A 376 -24.94 33.36 -10.30
C ARG A 376 -23.73 33.98 -9.59
N VAL A 377 -22.86 33.16 -9.00
CA VAL A 377 -21.62 33.64 -8.37
C VAL A 377 -20.73 34.34 -9.39
N ASP A 378 -20.57 33.76 -10.58
CA ASP A 378 -19.72 34.34 -11.62
C ASP A 378 -20.32 35.63 -12.18
N ALA A 379 -21.64 35.70 -12.39
CA ALA A 379 -22.32 36.94 -12.77
C ALA A 379 -22.10 38.08 -11.75
N VAL A 380 -22.15 37.77 -10.45
CA VAL A 380 -21.88 38.76 -9.39
C VAL A 380 -20.41 39.20 -9.39
N LYS A 381 -19.46 38.30 -9.66
CA LYS A 381 -18.04 38.66 -9.80
C LYS A 381 -17.80 39.58 -11.01
N GLU A 382 -18.40 39.26 -12.15
CA GLU A 382 -18.31 40.11 -13.35
C GLU A 382 -18.92 41.50 -13.12
N GLU A 383 -20.07 41.56 -12.42
CA GLU A 383 -20.68 42.83 -12.03
C GLU A 383 -19.75 43.63 -11.12
N LYS A 384 -19.12 42.99 -10.13
CA LYS A 384 -18.13 43.61 -9.27
C LYS A 384 -16.98 44.20 -10.08
N THR A 385 -16.35 43.43 -10.97
CA THR A 385 -15.25 43.92 -11.81
C THR A 385 -15.67 45.11 -12.65
N ARG A 386 -16.86 45.07 -13.27
CA ARG A 386 -17.39 46.20 -14.05
C ARG A 386 -17.61 47.45 -13.19
N LEU A 387 -18.01 47.30 -11.93
CA LEU A 387 -18.17 48.42 -11.02
C LEU A 387 -16.82 49.00 -10.60
N GLU A 388 -15.82 48.16 -10.36
CA GLU A 388 -14.44 48.59 -10.07
C GLU A 388 -13.86 49.40 -11.24
N ASP A 389 -14.03 48.94 -12.48
CA ASP A 389 -13.60 49.68 -13.68
C ASP A 389 -14.28 51.05 -13.80
N LYS A 390 -15.59 51.11 -13.51
CA LYS A 390 -16.36 52.38 -13.53
C LYS A 390 -15.90 53.36 -12.46
N ILE A 391 -15.55 52.87 -11.28
CA ILE A 391 -15.02 53.71 -10.19
C ILE A 391 -13.70 54.32 -10.66
N SER A 392 -12.79 53.51 -11.20
CA SER A 392 -11.51 54.01 -11.71
C SER A 392 -11.69 55.06 -12.82
N GLU A 393 -12.60 54.85 -13.77
CA GLU A 393 -12.88 55.84 -14.83
C GLU A 393 -13.44 57.16 -14.26
N LEU A 394 -14.28 57.09 -13.22
CA LEU A 394 -14.83 58.28 -12.55
C LEU A 394 -13.75 59.02 -11.75
N GLU A 395 -12.85 58.31 -11.09
CA GLU A 395 -11.70 58.89 -10.37
C GLU A 395 -10.78 59.66 -11.33
N ASP A 396 -10.47 59.08 -12.49
CA ASP A 396 -9.68 59.74 -13.54
C ASP A 396 -10.36 61.03 -14.04
N LYS A 397 -11.69 60.98 -14.28
CA LYS A 397 -12.48 62.14 -14.68
C LYS A 397 -12.48 63.23 -13.60
N MET A 398 -12.59 62.84 -12.33
CA MET A 398 -12.52 63.78 -11.21
C MET A 398 -11.16 64.47 -11.14
N SER A 399 -10.07 63.74 -11.31
CA SER A 399 -8.71 64.30 -11.32
C SER A 399 -8.50 65.32 -12.46
N ILE A 400 -8.98 65.00 -13.67
CA ILE A 400 -8.91 65.91 -14.82
C ILE A 400 -9.72 67.19 -14.56
N LEU A 401 -10.91 67.05 -13.98
CA LEU A 401 -11.78 68.17 -13.67
C LEU A 401 -11.17 69.08 -12.59
N GLU A 402 -10.58 68.49 -11.55
CA GLU A 402 -9.85 69.19 -10.50
C GLU A 402 -8.70 70.02 -11.09
N LEU A 403 -7.86 69.42 -11.94
CA LEU A 403 -6.76 70.13 -12.61
C LEU A 403 -7.26 71.29 -13.47
N ARG A 404 -8.39 71.11 -14.16
CA ARG A 404 -9.02 72.18 -14.94
C ARG A 404 -9.44 73.34 -14.05
N TYR A 405 -10.10 73.07 -12.92
CA TYR A 405 -10.49 74.11 -11.99
C TYR A 405 -9.29 74.82 -11.39
N TYR A 406 -8.23 74.10 -10.99
CA TYR A 406 -6.97 74.71 -10.54
C TYR A 406 -6.42 75.72 -11.56
N LYS A 407 -6.39 75.35 -12.85
CA LYS A 407 -5.94 76.25 -13.92
C LYS A 407 -6.86 77.46 -14.09
N GLN A 408 -8.18 77.28 -14.00
CA GLN A 408 -9.15 78.38 -14.10
C GLN A 408 -9.02 79.36 -12.94
N TYR A 409 -8.88 78.87 -11.70
CA TYR A 409 -8.68 79.72 -10.53
C TYR A 409 -7.35 80.47 -10.58
N ALA A 410 -6.25 79.82 -10.97
CA ALA A 410 -4.96 80.49 -11.16
C ALA A 410 -5.01 81.59 -12.24
N ALA A 411 -5.74 81.36 -13.33
CA ALA A 411 -5.94 82.38 -14.37
C ALA A 411 -6.82 83.54 -13.89
N LEU A 412 -7.86 83.26 -13.10
CA LEU A 412 -8.73 84.25 -12.48
C LEU A 412 -7.94 85.13 -11.49
N ASP A 413 -7.08 84.53 -10.67
CA ASP A 413 -6.19 85.26 -9.76
C ASP A 413 -5.21 86.16 -10.53
N GLY A 414 -4.61 85.64 -11.62
CA GLY A 414 -3.75 86.43 -12.49
C GLY A 414 -4.47 87.61 -13.15
N LEU A 415 -5.73 87.42 -13.58
CA LEU A 415 -6.57 88.50 -14.10
C LEU A 415 -6.88 89.53 -13.02
N LEU A 416 -7.21 89.08 -11.80
CA LEU A 416 -7.54 89.95 -10.68
C LEU A 416 -6.33 90.80 -10.27
N MET A 417 -5.13 90.23 -10.21
CA MET A 417 -3.88 90.98 -9.99
C MET A 417 -3.64 92.02 -11.10
N ARG A 418 -3.87 91.67 -12.37
CA ARG A 418 -3.75 92.62 -13.48
C ARG A 418 -4.77 93.74 -13.37
N LEU A 419 -6.02 93.41 -13.04
CA LEU A 419 -7.09 94.39 -12.82
C LEU A 419 -6.74 95.34 -11.67
N GLN A 420 -6.23 94.83 -10.55
CA GLN A 420 -5.71 95.63 -9.43
C GLN A 420 -4.56 96.54 -9.87
N ALA A 421 -3.59 96.03 -10.64
CA ALA A 421 -2.49 96.85 -11.16
C ALA A 421 -3.00 97.97 -12.10
N THR A 422 -3.95 97.68 -12.98
CA THR A 422 -4.60 98.72 -13.81
C THR A 422 -5.39 99.71 -12.97
N GLN A 423 -6.10 99.27 -11.92
CA GLN A 423 -6.80 100.16 -11.00
C GLN A 423 -5.82 101.11 -10.31
N SER A 424 -4.69 100.60 -9.83
CA SER A 424 -3.62 101.41 -9.24
C SER A 424 -3.03 102.39 -10.25
N ALA A 425 -2.74 101.97 -11.48
CA ALA A 425 -2.23 102.84 -12.54
C ALA A 425 -3.21 103.96 -12.91
N LEU A 426 -4.51 103.64 -13.04
CA LEU A 426 -5.57 104.63 -13.27
C LEU A 426 -5.69 105.60 -12.11
N THR A 427 -5.61 105.11 -10.88
CA THR A 427 -5.63 105.95 -9.67
C THR A 427 -4.42 106.89 -9.64
N SER A 428 -3.22 106.41 -9.97
CA SER A 428 -2.02 107.24 -10.09
C SER A 428 -2.13 108.30 -11.19
N ALA A 429 -2.65 107.93 -12.38
CA ALA A 429 -2.86 108.87 -13.47
C ALA A 429 -3.87 109.96 -13.07
N LEU A 430 -4.96 109.60 -12.40
CA LEU A 430 -5.97 110.53 -11.91
C LEU A 430 -5.40 111.48 -10.83
N SER A 431 -4.66 110.95 -9.86
CA SER A 431 -3.97 111.76 -8.84
C SER A 431 -2.93 112.72 -9.47
N GLY A 432 -2.20 112.29 -10.50
CA GLY A 432 -1.27 113.15 -11.24
C GLY A 432 -1.97 114.31 -11.95
N LEU A 433 -3.16 114.10 -12.50
CA LEU A 433 -3.99 115.16 -13.08
C LEU A 433 -4.51 116.14 -12.02
N GLN A 434 -4.79 115.67 -10.80
CA GLN A 434 -5.18 116.53 -9.68
C GLN A 434 -4.01 117.37 -9.14
N MET A 435 -2.78 116.85 -9.21
CA MET A 435 -1.56 117.54 -8.75
C MET A 435 -1.05 118.60 -9.74
N ASN A 436 -1.37 118.48 -11.04
CA ASN A 436 -1.04 119.49 -12.06
C ASN A 436 -2.05 120.66 -12.15
N ASN A 437 -3.06 120.67 -11.27
CA ASN A 437 -4.11 121.71 -11.20
C ASN A 437 -4.01 122.60 -9.95
N LYS A 438 -2.81 122.65 -9.33
CA LYS A 438 -2.41 123.70 -8.38
C LYS A 438 -1.22 124.44 -8.96
#